data_AF-A0A2S4ZR32-F1
#
_entry.id   AF-A0A2S4ZR32-F1
#
_cell.length_a   1.000
_cell.length_b   1.000
_cell.length_c   1.000
_cell.angle_alpha   90.00
_cell.angle_beta   90.00
_cell.angle_gamma   90.00
#
_symmetry.space_group_name_H-M   'P 1'
#
loop_
_entity.id
_entity.type
_entity.pdbx_description
1 polymer ?
#
loop_
_entity_poly.entity_id
_entity_poly.type
_entity_poly.pdbx_seq_one_letter_code
_entity_poly.pdbx_strand_id
1 'polypeptide(L)' 'MSEIEITGPDTASGIWSMEDLLTFPAGKDAPQGHRGYGQYHETYRKVHGEWLIDSVLLTRFRMDPPENWVPDA' A
#
# COMPACT_ATOMS: atom_id res chain seq x y z
N MET A 1 8.44 8.74 6.79
CA MET A 1 7.79 9.80 7.60
C MET A 1 6.45 10.07 6.94
N SER A 2 5.37 10.20 7.71
CA SER A 2 4.05 10.52 7.16
C SER A 2 3.95 12.01 6.87
N GLU A 3 3.33 12.37 5.75
CA GLU A 3 2.96 13.74 5.42
C GLU A 3 1.44 13.82 5.41
N ILE A 4 0.87 14.67 6.27
CA ILE A 4 -0.59 14.80 6.41
C ILE A 4 -0.94 16.28 6.22
N GLU A 5 -1.95 16.55 5.39
CA GLU A 5 -2.47 17.89 5.17
C GLU A 5 -3.98 17.92 5.43
N ILE A 6 -4.43 18.84 6.29
CA ILE A 6 -5.86 19.13 6.46
C ILE A 6 -6.27 20.12 5.38
N THR A 7 -7.04 19.66 4.39
CA THR A 7 -7.39 20.44 3.20
C THR A 7 -8.72 21.18 3.35
N GLY A 8 -9.49 20.90 4.41
CA GLY A 8 -10.75 21.57 4.72
C GLY A 8 -11.37 21.05 6.03
N PRO A 9 -12.57 21.56 6.41
CA PRO A 9 -13.24 21.14 7.66
C PRO A 9 -13.50 19.63 7.74
N ASP A 10 -13.80 19.02 6.60
CA ASP A 10 -14.18 17.61 6.46
C ASP A 10 -13.34 16.86 5.42
N THR A 11 -12.19 17.40 5.01
CA THR A 11 -11.28 16.77 4.03
C THR A 11 -9.82 16.84 4.47
N ALA A 12 -9.05 15.80 4.14
CA ALA A 12 -7.61 15.75 4.35
C ALA A 12 -6.91 14.89 3.28
N SER A 13 -5.60 14.97 3.19
CA SER A 13 -4.76 14.08 2.38
C SER A 13 -3.60 13.53 3.23
N GLY A 14 -3.07 12.38 2.80
CA GLY A 14 -1.95 11.73 3.48
C GLY A 14 -1.02 11.01 2.51
N ILE A 15 0.28 11.14 2.71
CA ILE A 15 1.31 10.33 2.07
C ILE A 15 1.96 9.45 3.14
N TRP A 16 1.92 8.14 2.90
CA TRP A 16 2.43 7.14 3.82
C TRP A 16 3.49 6.30 3.14
N SER A 17 4.65 6.14 3.77
CA SER A 17 5.62 5.13 3.35
C SER A 17 5.00 3.73 3.48
N MET A 18 5.13 2.93 2.43
CA MET A 18 4.60 1.57 2.36
C MET A 18 5.76 0.59 2.25
N GLU A 19 5.69 -0.46 3.06
CA GLU A 19 6.42 -1.71 2.86
C GLU A 19 5.45 -2.88 3.02
N ASP A 20 5.46 -3.82 2.08
CA ASP A 20 4.65 -5.02 2.10
C ASP A 20 5.47 -6.29 1.84
N LEU A 21 4.97 -7.42 2.33
CA LEU A 21 5.48 -8.75 2.01
C LEU A 21 4.30 -9.60 1.56
N LEU A 22 4.22 -9.87 0.26
CA LEU A 22 3.21 -10.73 -0.35
C LEU A 22 3.83 -12.10 -0.64
N THR A 23 3.31 -13.13 0.02
CA THR A 23 3.66 -14.53 -0.22
C THR A 23 2.44 -15.30 -0.69
N PHE A 24 2.66 -16.27 -1.58
CA PHE A 24 1.62 -17.14 -2.11
C PHE A 24 2.03 -18.60 -1.90
N PRO A 25 1.08 -19.51 -1.67
CA PRO A 25 1.36 -20.95 -1.72
C PRO A 25 1.94 -21.36 -3.08
N ALA A 26 2.91 -22.26 -3.08
CA ALA A 26 3.51 -22.78 -4.31
C ALA A 26 2.48 -23.53 -5.16
N GLY A 27 2.56 -23.39 -6.49
CA GLY A 27 1.68 -24.03 -7.44
C GLY A 27 1.98 -23.63 -8.88
N LYS A 28 1.53 -24.45 -9.83
CA LYS A 28 1.83 -24.33 -11.27
C LYS A 28 1.54 -22.94 -11.87
N ASP A 29 0.58 -22.22 -11.30
CA ASP A 29 0.15 -20.90 -11.75
C ASP A 29 0.16 -19.87 -10.61
N ALA A 30 0.94 -20.12 -9.55
CA ALA A 30 1.03 -19.22 -8.42
C ALA A 30 1.74 -17.91 -8.83
N PRO A 31 1.21 -16.74 -8.45
CA PRO A 31 1.90 -15.48 -8.71
C PRO A 31 3.21 -15.42 -7.91
N GLN A 32 4.19 -14.72 -8.49
CA GLN A 32 5.45 -14.46 -7.80
C GLN A 32 5.19 -13.60 -6.56
N GLY A 33 5.61 -14.10 -5.40
CA GLY A 33 5.65 -13.31 -4.17
C GLY A 33 6.65 -12.17 -4.30
N HIS A 34 6.52 -11.13 -3.49
CA HIS A 34 7.44 -10.00 -3.47
C HIS A 34 7.45 -9.29 -2.12
N ARG A 35 8.53 -8.58 -1.87
CA ARG A 35 8.62 -7.51 -0.88
C ARG A 35 8.56 -6.17 -1.62
N GLY A 36 7.50 -5.40 -1.42
CA GLY A 36 7.28 -4.14 -2.10
C GLY A 36 7.62 -2.94 -1.23
N TYR A 37 8.09 -1.88 -1.88
CA TYR A 37 8.37 -0.58 -1.26
C TYR A 37 7.71 0.52 -2.06
N GLY A 38 7.10 1.48 -1.40
CA GLY A 38 6.37 2.53 -2.09
C GLY A 38 5.76 3.56 -1.18
N GLN A 39 4.71 4.19 -1.69
CA GLN A 39 3.88 5.13 -0.95
C GLN A 39 2.40 4.90 -1.24
N TYR A 40 1.59 5.05 -0.20
CA TYR A 40 0.16 5.33 -0.35
C TYR A 40 -0.04 6.83 -0.41
N HIS A 41 -0.79 7.29 -1.40
CA HIS A 41 -1.36 8.62 -1.46
C HIS A 41 -2.86 8.48 -1.21
N GLU A 42 -3.30 8.95 -0.06
CA GLU A 42 -4.68 8.82 0.39
C GLU A 42 -5.36 10.17 0.44
N THR A 43 -6.67 10.17 0.17
CA THR A 43 -7.56 11.27 0.52
C THR A 43 -8.55 10.79 1.57
N TYR A 44 -8.97 11.71 2.44
CA TYR A 44 -9.92 11.42 3.52
C TYR A 44 -11.11 12.34 3.46
N ARG A 45 -12.26 11.82 3.91
CA ARG A 45 -13.48 12.58 4.11
C ARG A 45 -14.06 12.30 5.49
N LYS A 46 -14.53 13.35 6.16
CA LYS A 46 -15.27 13.21 7.41
C LYS A 46 -16.75 13.00 7.10
N VAL A 47 -17.30 11.85 7.52
CA VAL A 47 -18.70 11.48 7.29
C VAL A 47 -19.33 11.20 8.65
N HIS A 48 -20.38 11.93 8.99
CA HIS A 48 -21.07 11.83 10.29
C HIS A 48 -20.13 11.93 11.51
N GLY A 49 -19.08 12.74 11.40
CA GLY A 49 -18.10 12.96 12.48
C GLY A 49 -16.89 12.02 12.46
N GLU A 50 -16.86 11.00 11.61
CA GLU A 50 -15.76 10.04 11.50
C GLU A 50 -14.94 10.26 10.23
N TRP A 51 -13.61 10.19 10.36
CA TRP A 51 -12.71 10.26 9.22
C TRP A 51 -12.63 8.90 8.54
N LEU A 52 -12.92 8.88 7.24
CA LEU A 52 -12.86 7.69 6.39
C LEU A 52 -11.87 7.93 5.25
N ILE A 53 -11.27 6.86 4.74
CA ILE A 53 -10.50 6.88 3.49
C ILE A 53 -11.50 7.07 2.34
N ASP A 54 -11.30 8.13 1.56
CA ASP A 54 -12.12 8.47 0.39
C ASP A 54 -11.47 7.93 -0.90
N SER A 55 -10.13 7.94 -0.98
CA SER A 55 -9.40 7.28 -2.07
C SER A 55 -8.00 6.85 -1.65
N VAL A 56 -7.45 5.85 -2.36
CA VAL A 56 -6.07 5.35 -2.19
C VAL A 56 -5.42 5.16 -3.55
N LEU A 57 -4.24 5.73 -3.73
CA LEU A 57 -3.32 5.41 -4.82
C LEU A 57 -2.05 4.79 -4.23
N LEU A 58 -1.75 3.55 -4.60
CA LEU A 58 -0.51 2.88 -4.23
C LEU A 58 0.50 3.00 -5.36
N THR A 59 1.60 3.72 -5.12
CA THR A 59 2.75 3.78 -6.03
C THR A 59 3.87 2.90 -5.48
N ARG A 60 4.22 1.83 -6.20
CA ARG A 60 5.37 0.98 -5.87
C ARG A 60 6.61 1.53 -6.56
N PHE A 61 7.66 1.79 -5.80
CA PHE A 61 8.96 2.25 -6.31
C PHE A 61 9.91 1.11 -6.58
N ARG A 62 9.82 0.04 -5.78
CA ARG A 62 10.68 -1.13 -5.87
C ARG A 62 9.92 -2.37 -5.44
N MET A 63 10.21 -3.49 -6.10
CA MET A 63 9.74 -4.82 -5.71
C MET A 63 10.93 -5.75 -5.77
N ASP A 64 11.22 -6.41 -4.65
CA ASP A 64 12.25 -7.44 -4.56
C ASP A 64 11.58 -8.81 -4.42
N PRO A 65 12.18 -9.89 -4.95
CA PRO A 65 11.74 -11.23 -4.63
C PRO A 65 11.91 -11.50 -3.12
N PRO A 66 11.02 -12.29 -2.48
CA PRO A 66 11.19 -12.70 -1.09
C PRO A 66 12.47 -13.53 -0.95
N GLU A 67 13.15 -13.39 0.19
CA GLU A 67 14.21 -14.34 0.55
C GLU A 67 13.62 -15.76 0.57
N ASN A 68 14.24 -16.68 -0.16
CA ASN A 68 13.82 -18.07 -0.36
C ASN A 68 12.61 -18.30 -1.28
N TRP A 69 12.20 -17.34 -2.11
CA TRP A 69 11.30 -17.66 -3.22
C TRP A 69 12.07 -18.38 -4.33
N VAL A 70 11.92 -19.70 -4.40
CA VAL A 70 12.32 -20.52 -5.52
C VAL A 70 11.02 -20.93 -6.21
N PRO A 71 10.76 -20.52 -7.47
CA PRO A 71 9.69 -21.17 -8.23
C PRO A 71 10.08 -22.64 -8.32
N ASP A 72 9.24 -23.55 -7.82
CA ASP A 72 9.47 -24.98 -8.00
C ASP A 72 9.79 -25.22 -9.48
N ALA A 73 10.98 -25.75 -9.75
CA ALA A 73 11.50 -25.99 -11.09
C ALA A 73 10.62 -26.95 -11.89
#